data_AF-A0A149Q803-F1
#
_entry.id   AF-A0A149Q803-F1
#
_cell.length_a   1.000
_cell.length_b   1.000
_cell.length_c   1.000
_cell.angle_alpha   90.00
_cell.angle_beta   90.00
_cell.angle_gamma   90.00
#
_symmetry.space_group_name_H-M   'P 1'
#
loop_
_entity.id
_entity.type
_entity.pdbx_description
1 polymer ?
#
loop_
_entity_poly.entity_id
_entity_poly.type
_entity_poly.pdbx_seq_one_letter_code
_entity_poly.pdbx_strand_id
1 'polypeptide(L)'
;MGKPFQKGKSGNPTGRPKALKEVVELARSHTTTAIEALARIASSQTAPESAVVSAANALLDRAWGKPKDTVALENAEGGKPFQIVIRKLSDG
;
A
#
# COMPACT_ATOMS: atom_id res chain seq x y z
N MET A 1 0.47 27.31 -8.13
CA MET A 1 1.78 26.82 -7.63
C MET A 1 1.72 26.74 -6.11
N GLY A 2 1.80 25.54 -5.52
CA GLY A 2 1.78 25.35 -4.06
C GLY A 2 3.16 25.68 -3.44
N LYS A 3 3.17 26.28 -2.24
CA LYS A 3 4.42 26.61 -1.54
C LYS A 3 5.23 25.33 -1.26
N PRO A 4 6.56 25.32 -1.47
CA PRO A 4 7.39 24.15 -1.19
C PRO A 4 7.45 23.87 0.31
N PHE A 5 7.52 22.59 0.68
CA PHE A 5 7.71 22.16 2.07
C PHE A 5 9.06 22.65 2.63
N GLN A 6 9.07 23.10 3.88
CA GLN A 6 10.29 23.58 4.54
C GLN A 6 11.19 22.39 4.91
N LYS A 7 12.42 22.37 4.39
CA LYS A 7 13.43 21.34 4.73
C LYS A 7 13.61 21.28 6.25
N GLY A 8 13.55 20.07 6.82
CA GLY A 8 13.72 19.82 8.25
C GLY A 8 12.44 19.97 9.09
N LYS A 9 11.32 20.39 8.51
CA LYS A 9 10.01 20.34 9.19
C LYS A 9 9.11 19.34 8.48
N SER A 10 8.57 18.38 9.24
CA SER A 10 7.54 17.47 8.75
C SER A 10 6.34 18.28 8.25
N GLY A 11 5.87 17.99 7.04
CA GLY A 11 4.63 18.55 6.50
C GLY A 11 3.38 18.07 7.24
N ASN A 12 3.52 17.06 8.11
CA ASN A 12 2.52 16.63 9.07
C ASN A 12 3.05 16.82 10.50
N PRO A 13 2.89 18.02 11.10
CA PRO A 13 3.39 18.31 12.45
C PRO A 13 2.70 17.49 13.54
N THR A 14 1.47 17.01 13.31
CA THR A 14 0.70 16.21 14.28
C THR A 14 1.01 14.71 14.20
N GLY A 15 1.81 14.28 13.22
CA GLY A 15 2.14 12.87 13.01
C GLY A 15 0.90 11.99 12.77
N ARG A 16 1.04 10.67 12.96
CA ARG A 16 -0.11 9.76 12.97
C ARG A 16 -0.76 9.83 14.36
N PRO A 17 -2.07 10.15 14.48
CA PRO A 17 -2.75 10.21 15.78
C PRO A 17 -2.56 8.93 16.60
N LYS A 18 -2.29 9.09 17.90
CA LYS A 18 -2.03 7.98 18.84
C LYS A 18 -3.23 7.03 18.99
N ALA A 19 -4.46 7.56 18.91
CA ALA A 19 -5.70 6.77 18.90
C ALA A 19 -5.75 5.72 17.77
N LEU A 20 -5.07 5.96 16.65
CA LEU A 20 -4.97 4.97 15.58
C LEU A 20 -4.07 3.78 15.94
N LYS A 21 -3.19 3.91 16.93
CA LYS A 21 -2.27 2.83 17.31
C LYS A 21 -3.01 1.70 18.02
N GLU A 22 -3.84 2.02 19.01
CA GLU A 22 -4.63 1.05 19.77
C GLU A 22 -5.63 0.31 18.87
N VAL A 23 -6.31 1.02 17.97
CA VAL A 23 -7.21 0.40 16.97
C VAL A 23 -6.45 -0.55 16.04
N VAL A 24 -5.24 -0.19 15.62
CA VAL A 24 -4.41 -1.06 14.76
C VAL A 24 -3.93 -2.29 15.53
N GLU A 25 -3.56 -2.15 16.80
CA GLU A 25 -3.15 -3.28 17.65
C GLU A 25 -4.32 -4.24 17.89
N LEU A 26 -5.50 -3.71 18.17
CA LEU A 26 -6.72 -4.52 18.28
C LEU A 26 -7.06 -5.22 16.95
N ALA A 27 -6.97 -4.53 15.82
CA ALA A 27 -7.20 -5.16 14.52
C ALA A 27 -6.18 -6.28 14.24
N ARG A 28 -4.92 -6.10 14.66
CA ARG A 28 -3.87 -7.13 14.53
C ARG A 28 -4.14 -8.34 15.43
N SER A 29 -4.67 -8.15 16.65
CA SER A 29 -4.98 -9.28 17.53
C SER A 29 -6.07 -10.19 16.97
N HIS A 30 -6.97 -9.66 16.13
CA HIS A 30 -8.00 -10.44 15.44
C HIS A 30 -7.52 -11.16 14.16
N THR A 31 -6.24 -11.05 13.81
CA THR A 31 -5.72 -11.61 12.54
C THR A 31 -6.00 -13.11 12.42
N THR A 32 -5.76 -13.90 13.47
CA THR A 32 -5.99 -15.36 13.44
C THR A 32 -7.45 -15.69 13.12
N THR A 33 -8.40 -15.09 13.84
CA THR A 33 -9.83 -15.28 13.60
C THR A 33 -10.25 -14.84 12.20
N ALA A 34 -9.68 -13.75 11.67
CA ALA A 34 -9.96 -13.30 10.32
C ALA A 34 -9.46 -14.30 9.26
N ILE A 35 -8.26 -14.88 9.46
CA ILE A 35 -7.70 -15.91 8.58
C ILE A 35 -8.55 -17.19 8.59
N GLU A 36 -9.01 -17.63 9.76
CA GLU A 36 -9.92 -18.78 9.90
C GLU A 36 -11.25 -18.53 9.19
N ALA A 37 -11.81 -17.32 9.30
CA ALA A 37 -13.04 -16.95 8.61
C ALA A 37 -12.86 -16.98 7.09
N LEU A 38 -11.73 -16.48 6.57
CA LEU A 38 -11.40 -16.57 5.15
C LEU A 38 -11.26 -18.02 4.70
N ALA A 39 -10.57 -18.87 5.45
CA ALA A 39 -10.42 -20.29 5.14
C ALA A 39 -11.77 -21.00 5.07
N ARG A 40 -12.67 -20.73 6.01
CA ARG A 40 -14.03 -21.28 6.01
C ARG A 40 -14.85 -20.83 4.79
N ILE A 41 -14.75 -19.57 4.39
CA ILE A 41 -15.43 -19.06 3.18
C ILE A 41 -14.86 -19.74 1.94
N ALA A 42 -13.53 -19.83 1.84
CA ALA A 42 -12.84 -20.44 0.70
C ALA A 42 -13.16 -21.93 0.53
N SER A 43 -13.51 -22.64 1.61
CA SER A 43 -13.92 -24.06 1.58
C SER A 43 -15.44 -24.28 1.56
N SER A 44 -16.25 -23.22 1.51
CA SER A 44 -17.71 -23.34 1.61
C SER A 44 -18.33 -23.73 0.27
N GLN A 45 -19.22 -24.72 0.28
CA GLN A 45 -20.01 -25.13 -0.90
C GLN A 45 -21.27 -24.28 -1.11
N THR A 46 -21.64 -23.47 -0.12
CA THR A 46 -22.88 -22.67 -0.13
C THR A 46 -22.61 -21.17 -0.22
N ALA A 47 -21.35 -20.75 -0.14
CA ALA A 47 -20.98 -19.35 -0.32
C ALA A 47 -21.07 -18.95 -1.81
N PRO A 48 -21.40 -17.70 -2.13
CA PRO A 48 -21.28 -17.19 -3.49
C PRO A 48 -19.85 -17.38 -4.04
N GLU A 49 -19.72 -17.78 -5.30
CA GLU A 49 -18.41 -18.03 -5.92
C GLU A 49 -17.45 -16.84 -5.82
N SER A 50 -17.97 -15.61 -5.95
CA SER A 50 -17.18 -14.39 -5.79
C SER A 50 -16.59 -14.23 -4.39
N ALA A 51 -17.30 -14.65 -3.34
CA ALA A 51 -16.82 -14.63 -1.96
C ALA A 51 -15.72 -15.68 -1.75
N VAL A 52 -15.89 -16.88 -2.35
CA VAL A 52 -14.88 -17.95 -2.34
C VAL A 52 -13.59 -17.47 -3.01
N VAL A 53 -13.68 -16.92 -4.22
CA VAL A 53 -12.54 -16.38 -4.97
C VAL A 53 -11.84 -15.26 -4.21
N SER A 54 -12.61 -14.32 -3.64
CA SER A 54 -12.05 -13.22 -2.83
C SER A 54 -11.30 -13.73 -1.60
N ALA A 55 -11.88 -14.71 -0.89
CA ALA A 55 -11.24 -15.30 0.30
C ALA A 55 -9.97 -16.09 -0.07
N ALA A 56 -10.01 -16.88 -1.14
CA ALA A 56 -8.85 -17.62 -1.63
C ALA A 56 -7.70 -16.68 -2.04
N ASN A 57 -7.99 -15.64 -2.83
CA ASN A 57 -6.99 -14.63 -3.21
C ASN A 57 -6.40 -13.92 -1.99
N ALA A 58 -7.24 -13.56 -1.01
CA ALA A 58 -6.79 -12.91 0.21
C ALA A 58 -5.81 -13.78 1.02
N LEU A 59 -5.97 -15.10 1.03
CA LEU A 59 -5.05 -16.03 1.67
C LEU A 59 -3.75 -16.18 0.86
N LEU A 60 -3.86 -16.38 -0.46
CA LEU A 60 -2.71 -16.55 -1.35
C LEU A 60 -1.81 -15.31 -1.39
N ASP A 61 -2.41 -14.12 -1.50
CA ASP A 61 -1.69 -12.84 -1.48
C ASP A 61 -0.88 -12.64 -0.19
N ARG A 62 -1.32 -13.21 0.94
CA ARG A 62 -0.61 -13.13 2.23
C ARG A 62 0.50 -14.17 2.34
N ALA A 63 0.29 -15.37 1.79
CA ALA A 63 1.27 -16.45 1.83
C ALA A 63 2.42 -16.24 0.84
N TRP A 64 2.11 -15.72 -0.36
CA TRP A 64 3.04 -15.66 -1.49
C TRP A 64 3.32 -14.24 -1.98
N GLY A 65 2.60 -13.25 -1.45
CA GLY A 65 2.63 -11.89 -1.95
C GLY A 65 1.72 -11.70 -3.17
N LYS A 66 1.41 -10.44 -3.49
CA LYS A 66 0.78 -10.10 -4.77
C LYS A 66 1.82 -10.17 -5.89
N PRO A 67 1.42 -10.53 -7.13
CA PRO A 67 2.25 -10.33 -8.30
C PRO A 67 2.84 -8.91 -8.32
N LYS A 68 4.11 -8.79 -8.66
CA LYS A 68 4.75 -7.47 -8.77
C LYS A 68 4.15 -6.76 -9.97
N ASP A 69 3.36 -5.72 -9.72
CA ASP A 69 2.98 -4.76 -10.76
C ASP A 69 4.21 -3.93 -11.12
N THR A 70 5.04 -4.44 -12.04
CA THR A 70 6.13 -3.65 -12.61
C THR A 70 5.55 -2.68 -13.63
N VAL A 71 5.28 -1.45 -13.21
CA VAL A 71 5.10 -0.34 -14.15
C VAL A 71 6.49 0.05 -14.64
N ALA A 72 6.81 -0.31 -15.88
CA ALA A 72 7.98 0.22 -16.56
C ALA A 72 7.73 1.71 -16.85
N LEU A 73 8.30 2.59 -16.02
CA LEU A 73 8.42 4.00 -16.36
C LEU A 73 9.52 4.11 -17.42
N GLU A 74 9.13 3.91 -18.67
CA GLU A 74 10.02 4.07 -19.82
C GLU A 74 10.09 5.56 -20.18
N ASN A 75 11.28 6.15 -20.07
CA ASN A 75 11.52 7.47 -20.64
C ASN A 75 11.32 7.37 -22.16
N ALA A 76 10.80 8.42 -22.80
CA ALA A 76 10.55 8.46 -24.25
C ALA A 76 11.79 8.14 -25.13
N GLU A 77 12.99 8.10 -24.54
CA GLU A 77 14.25 7.72 -25.19
C GLU A 77 14.86 6.41 -24.64
N GLY A 78 14.06 5.34 -24.57
CA GLY A 78 14.54 3.95 -24.56
C GLY A 78 15.71 3.65 -23.60
N GLY A 79 15.44 3.68 -22.30
CA GLY A 79 16.37 3.11 -21.30
C GLY A 79 17.51 4.01 -20.81
N LYS A 80 17.55 5.30 -21.16
CA LYS A 80 18.51 6.22 -20.51
C LYS A 80 18.13 6.47 -19.04
N PRO A 81 19.09 6.42 -18.10
CA PRO A 81 18.85 6.78 -16.71
C PRO A 81 18.39 8.24 -16.63
N PHE A 82 17.40 8.52 -15.79
CA PHE A 82 16.92 9.88 -15.58
C PHE A 82 18.02 10.72 -14.92
N GLN A 83 18.35 11.86 -15.53
CA GLN A 83 19.32 12.80 -14.98
C GLN A 83 18.58 13.94 -14.29
N ILE A 84 18.59 13.95 -12.95
CA ILE A 84 17.98 15.04 -12.17
C ILE A 84 18.92 16.24 -12.22
N VAL A 85 18.56 17.24 -13.02
CA VAL A 85 19.30 18.52 -13.08
C VAL A 85 18.59 19.55 -12.20
N ILE A 86 19.17 19.84 -11.03
CA ILE A 86 18.69 20.92 -10.16
C ILE A 86 19.29 22.24 -10.67
N ARG A 87 18.51 23.03 -11.42
CA ARG A 87 18.90 24.41 -11.75
C ARG A 87 18.32 25.34 -10.69
N LYS A 88 19.20 26.08 -10.00
CA LYS A 88 18.81 27.25 -9.23
C LYS A 88 18.36 28.31 -10.24
N LEU A 89 17.05 28.54 -10.34
CA LEU A 89 16.56 29.74 -10.99
C LEU A 89 16.98 30.90 -10.09
N SER A 90 17.94 31.68 -10.58
CA SER A 90 18.28 32.96 -9.98
C SER A 90 17.12 33.92 -10.26
N ASP A 91 16.53 34.46 -9.21
CA ASP A 91 15.48 35.47 -9.29
C ASP A 91 15.98 36.71 -10.05
N GLY A 92 15.19 37.17 -11.02
CA GLY A 92 15.26 38.51 -11.59
C GLY A 92 14.11 39.34 -11.06
#